data_AF-A0A7V9USJ1-F1
#
_entry.id   AF-A0A7V9USJ1-F1
#
_cell.length_a   1.000
_cell.length_b   1.000
_cell.length_c   1.000
_cell.angle_alpha   90.00
_cell.angle_beta   90.00
_cell.angle_gamma   90.00
#
_symmetry.space_group_name_H-M   'P 1'
#
loop_
_entity.id
_entity.type
_entity.pdbx_description
1 polymer ?
#
loop_
_entity_poly.entity_id
_entity_poly.type
_entity_poly.pdbx_seq_one_letter_code
_entity_poly.pdbx_strand_id
1 'polypeptide(L)'
;MSEIKLNIITANGAISGEVHGSFGETLAASLCAEPETIEELETALQRFIECESDWSPFRWFKKHADFEPYDAGIVVIDLAARVLAVDSTYSSFSKEGTIRIADDDGEDFGLPYRLPDEWRIVRSIPEYEGLARVRREERLKNPLFDAREILFGKPLCSFIAAEYLANKDAADEDLFTNIHAKWLMTARDDLQGKTPREILLEKQDFIGWDLHSRSLQWTVTKQCPPPISLDSHAFRFAGFGTHEIVVYYDLFRFLLGECFER
;
A
#
# COMPACT_ATOMS: atom_id res chain seq x y z
N MET A 1 -12.19 -3.06 -31.04
CA MET A 1 -13.00 -2.35 -30.07
C MET A 1 -12.54 -2.83 -28.70
N SER A 2 -11.79 -1.97 -28.03
CA SER A 2 -10.94 -2.26 -26.86
C SER A 2 -10.89 -1.08 -25.89
N GLU A 3 -11.76 -0.09 -26.09
CA GLU A 3 -11.89 1.05 -25.19
C GLU A 3 -12.94 0.74 -24.13
N ILE A 4 -12.81 1.35 -22.97
CA ILE A 4 -13.70 1.18 -21.82
C ILE A 4 -14.03 2.54 -21.23
N LYS A 5 -15.19 2.63 -20.57
CA LYS A 5 -15.46 3.70 -19.62
C LYS A 5 -14.70 3.42 -18.33
N LEU A 6 -13.84 4.32 -17.90
CA LEU A 6 -13.14 4.23 -16.63
C LEU A 6 -13.66 5.27 -15.65
N ASN A 7 -13.99 4.83 -14.44
CA ASN A 7 -14.30 5.68 -13.30
C ASN A 7 -13.25 5.50 -12.21
N ILE A 8 -12.74 6.59 -11.65
CA ILE A 8 -11.91 6.59 -10.45
C ILE A 8 -12.64 7.39 -9.39
N ILE A 9 -12.93 6.74 -8.25
CA ILE A 9 -13.73 7.28 -7.16
C ILE A 9 -12.87 7.31 -5.90
N THR A 10 -12.88 8.44 -5.20
CA THR A 10 -12.20 8.66 -3.93
C THR A 10 -13.21 9.12 -2.88
N ALA A 11 -12.73 9.35 -1.65
CA ALA A 11 -13.57 9.91 -0.59
C ALA A 11 -14.04 11.34 -0.90
N ASN A 12 -13.32 12.07 -1.75
CA ASN A 12 -13.52 13.50 -2.01
C ASN A 12 -14.19 13.79 -3.36
N GLY A 13 -14.36 12.79 -4.22
CA GLY A 13 -14.96 12.99 -5.53
C GLY A 13 -14.72 11.83 -6.48
N ALA A 14 -15.03 12.06 -7.76
CA ALA A 14 -14.86 11.08 -8.81
C ALA A 14 -14.42 11.76 -10.11
N ILE A 15 -13.67 11.01 -10.91
CA ILE A 15 -13.33 11.36 -12.29
C ILE A 15 -13.69 10.21 -13.24
N SER A 16 -14.03 10.55 -14.49
CA SER A 16 -14.32 9.54 -15.51
C SER A 16 -13.76 9.93 -16.88
N GLY A 17 -13.42 8.90 -17.66
CA GLY A 17 -12.82 9.05 -18.99
C GLY A 17 -12.98 7.80 -19.82
N GLU A 18 -12.71 7.91 -21.11
CA GLU A 18 -12.64 6.79 -22.04
C GLU A 18 -11.18 6.47 -22.28
N VAL A 19 -10.80 5.21 -22.07
CA VAL A 19 -9.41 4.76 -22.17
C VAL A 19 -9.32 3.40 -22.82
N HIS A 20 -8.15 3.07 -23.38
CA HIS A 20 -7.88 1.72 -23.84
C HIS A 20 -7.86 0.74 -22.64
N GLY A 21 -8.37 -0.48 -22.82
CA GLY A 21 -8.48 -1.48 -21.75
C GLY A 21 -7.15 -1.85 -21.10
N SER A 22 -6.04 -1.84 -21.86
CA SER A 22 -4.69 -2.05 -21.31
C SER A 22 -4.29 -0.97 -20.30
N PHE A 23 -4.71 0.28 -20.49
CA PHE A 23 -4.48 1.35 -19.52
C PHE A 23 -5.27 1.09 -18.22
N GLY A 24 -6.48 0.55 -18.35
CA GLY A 24 -7.25 0.06 -17.21
C GLY A 24 -6.51 -1.02 -16.41
N GLU A 25 -5.91 -2.00 -17.09
CA GLU A 25 -5.09 -3.07 -16.47
C GLU A 25 -3.89 -2.52 -15.71
N THR A 26 -3.15 -1.58 -16.32
CA THR A 26 -2.02 -0.89 -15.68
C THR A 26 -2.47 -0.12 -14.43
N LEU A 27 -3.61 0.57 -14.49
CA LEU A 27 -4.17 1.26 -13.33
C LEU A 27 -4.56 0.30 -12.21
N ALA A 28 -5.18 -0.83 -12.55
CA ALA A 28 -5.49 -1.84 -11.55
C ALA A 28 -4.23 -2.41 -10.90
N ALA A 29 -3.16 -2.67 -11.67
CA ALA A 29 -1.88 -3.08 -11.12
C ALA A 29 -1.28 -2.04 -10.17
N SER A 30 -1.47 -0.75 -10.47
CA SER A 30 -1.02 0.38 -9.65
C SER A 30 -1.70 0.43 -8.27
N LEU A 31 -2.81 -0.26 -8.08
CA LEU A 31 -3.46 -0.41 -6.77
C LEU A 31 -2.63 -1.23 -5.78
N CYS A 32 -1.57 -1.92 -6.23
CA CYS A 32 -0.59 -2.56 -5.34
C CYS A 32 0.15 -1.53 -4.46
N ALA A 33 0.20 -0.26 -4.85
CA ALA A 33 0.78 0.81 -4.05
C ALA A 33 -0.18 1.34 -2.96
N GLU A 34 -1.35 0.72 -2.77
CA GLU A 34 -2.38 1.14 -1.81
C GLU A 34 -2.80 2.63 -1.89
N PRO A 35 -3.01 3.23 -3.08
CA PRO A 35 -3.39 4.64 -3.18
C PRO A 35 -4.78 4.90 -2.59
N GLU A 36 -4.97 6.05 -1.96
CA GLU A 36 -6.27 6.56 -1.46
C GLU A 36 -6.75 7.79 -2.24
N THR A 37 -5.83 8.49 -2.92
CA THR A 37 -6.10 9.68 -3.72
C THR A 37 -5.80 9.47 -5.19
N ILE A 38 -6.30 10.37 -6.05
CA ILE A 38 -6.01 10.33 -7.48
C ILE A 38 -4.52 10.61 -7.71
N GLU A 39 -3.95 11.54 -6.96
CA GLU A 39 -2.54 11.94 -7.02
C GLU A 39 -1.60 10.79 -6.62
N GLU A 40 -1.96 10.02 -5.59
CA GLU A 40 -1.24 8.80 -5.23
C GLU A 40 -1.38 7.71 -6.29
N LEU A 41 -2.56 7.56 -6.91
CA LEU A 41 -2.74 6.62 -8.01
C LEU A 41 -1.92 7.01 -9.24
N GLU A 42 -1.84 8.30 -9.58
CA GLU A 42 -0.97 8.81 -10.65
C GLU A 42 0.51 8.52 -10.36
N THR A 43 0.95 8.77 -9.12
CA THR A 43 2.31 8.47 -8.68
C THR A 43 2.58 6.96 -8.75
N ALA A 44 1.63 6.14 -8.31
CA ALA A 44 1.71 4.69 -8.40
C ALA A 44 1.72 4.19 -9.84
N LEU A 45 1.07 4.88 -10.77
CA LEU A 45 1.02 4.50 -12.18
C LEU A 45 2.39 4.60 -12.87
N GLN A 46 3.24 5.54 -12.44
CA GLN A 46 4.63 5.69 -12.92
C GLN A 46 5.48 4.43 -12.67
N ARG A 47 5.01 3.51 -11.83
CA ARG A 47 5.61 2.18 -11.64
C ARG A 47 5.50 1.28 -12.87
N PHE A 48 4.63 1.58 -13.83
CA PHE A 48 4.32 0.69 -14.94
C PHE A 48 4.33 1.37 -16.31
N ILE A 49 4.23 2.70 -16.36
CA ILE A 49 4.32 3.48 -17.60
C ILE A 49 5.32 4.60 -17.43
N GLU A 50 6.10 4.85 -18.47
CA GLU A 50 6.92 6.05 -18.56
C GLU A 50 6.00 7.25 -18.76
N CYS A 51 6.06 8.21 -17.84
CA CYS A 51 5.38 9.48 -18.01
C CYS A 51 6.43 10.50 -18.46
N GLU A 52 6.62 10.63 -19.78
CA GLU A 52 7.62 11.53 -20.38
C GLU A 52 7.30 13.03 -20.19
N SER A 53 6.18 13.38 -19.57
CA SER A 53 5.71 14.77 -19.47
C SER A 53 5.22 15.12 -18.07
N ASP A 54 5.30 16.40 -17.71
CA ASP A 54 4.73 16.98 -16.48
C ASP A 54 3.17 16.93 -16.45
N TRP A 55 2.54 16.16 -17.32
CA TRP A 55 1.09 16.17 -17.53
C TRP A 55 0.46 14.97 -16.85
N SER A 56 -0.57 15.25 -16.03
CA SER A 56 -1.40 14.20 -15.44
C SER A 56 -2.04 13.33 -16.54
N PRO A 57 -2.01 11.98 -16.39
CA PRO A 57 -2.67 11.07 -17.32
C PRO A 57 -4.20 11.23 -17.29
N PHE A 58 -4.74 11.87 -16.25
CA PHE A 58 -6.17 12.11 -16.06
C PHE A 58 -6.61 13.52 -16.45
N ARG A 59 -5.74 14.33 -17.07
CA ARG A 59 -6.05 15.73 -17.45
C ARG A 59 -7.35 15.89 -18.23
N TRP A 60 -7.71 14.92 -19.06
CA TRP A 60 -8.89 14.97 -19.94
C TRP A 60 -10.14 14.33 -19.30
N PHE A 61 -10.01 13.81 -18.08
CA PHE A 61 -11.12 13.16 -17.40
C PHE A 61 -12.11 14.23 -16.90
N LYS A 62 -13.38 13.88 -16.95
CA LYS A 62 -14.46 14.72 -16.43
C LYS A 62 -14.52 14.57 -14.92
N LYS A 63 -14.80 15.65 -14.19
CA LYS A 63 -14.91 15.67 -12.71
C LYS A 63 -16.27 15.17 -12.21
N HIS A 64 -16.66 13.97 -12.63
CA HIS A 64 -17.81 13.23 -12.12
C HIS A 64 -17.70 11.76 -12.53
N ALA A 65 -18.38 10.88 -11.79
CA ALA A 65 -18.58 9.50 -12.23
C ALA A 65 -19.59 9.45 -13.39
N ASP A 66 -19.34 8.57 -14.35
CA ASP A 66 -20.16 8.29 -15.52
C ASP A 66 -20.27 6.77 -15.65
N PHE A 67 -21.43 6.21 -15.26
CA PHE A 67 -21.66 4.77 -15.22
C PHE A 67 -22.21 4.20 -16.54
N GLU A 68 -22.34 5.02 -17.59
CA GLU A 68 -22.71 4.55 -18.91
C GLU A 68 -21.54 3.79 -19.54
N PRO A 69 -21.68 2.47 -19.86
CA PRO A 69 -20.62 1.70 -20.48
C PRO A 69 -20.20 2.29 -21.82
N TYR A 70 -18.94 2.13 -22.18
CA TYR A 70 -18.40 2.59 -23.45
C TYR A 70 -17.65 1.48 -24.15
N ASP A 71 -17.97 1.26 -25.43
CA ASP A 71 -17.38 0.23 -26.29
C ASP A 71 -17.34 -1.16 -25.61
N ALA A 72 -16.16 -1.57 -25.11
CA ALA A 72 -15.95 -2.87 -24.49
C ALA A 72 -16.42 -2.96 -23.04
N GLY A 73 -17.00 -1.89 -22.47
CA GLY A 73 -17.71 -1.91 -21.19
C GLY A 73 -17.29 -0.79 -20.23
N ILE A 74 -17.28 -1.11 -18.93
CA ILE A 74 -16.98 -0.17 -17.86
C ILE A 74 -16.10 -0.80 -16.78
N VAL A 75 -15.19 0.00 -16.26
CA VAL A 75 -14.35 -0.30 -15.09
C VAL A 75 -14.51 0.81 -14.07
N VAL A 76 -14.65 0.43 -12.80
CA VAL A 76 -14.72 1.37 -11.68
C VAL A 76 -13.62 1.02 -10.68
N ILE A 77 -12.74 1.97 -10.43
CA ILE A 77 -11.72 1.94 -9.39
C ILE A 77 -12.21 2.82 -8.24
N ASP A 78 -12.67 2.20 -7.17
CA ASP A 78 -13.12 2.92 -5.98
C ASP A 78 -12.08 2.79 -4.88
N LEU A 79 -11.23 3.81 -4.76
CA LEU A 79 -10.14 3.87 -3.78
C LEU A 79 -10.72 3.85 -2.35
N ALA A 80 -11.76 4.65 -2.10
CA ALA A 80 -12.37 4.78 -0.78
C ALA A 80 -13.03 3.48 -0.30
N ALA A 81 -13.61 2.69 -1.22
CA ALA A 81 -14.22 1.39 -0.89
C ALA A 81 -13.22 0.21 -0.99
N ARG A 82 -12.05 0.42 -1.60
CA ARG A 82 -11.13 -0.64 -2.06
C ARG A 82 -11.86 -1.68 -2.93
N VAL A 83 -12.62 -1.20 -3.93
CA VAL A 83 -13.36 -2.05 -4.86
C VAL A 83 -12.94 -1.75 -6.30
N LEU A 84 -12.68 -2.80 -7.06
CA LEU A 84 -12.48 -2.78 -8.50
C LEU A 84 -13.67 -3.47 -9.16
N ALA A 85 -14.56 -2.70 -9.77
CA ALA A 85 -15.68 -3.23 -10.55
C ALA A 85 -15.29 -3.37 -12.01
N VAL A 86 -15.60 -4.52 -12.60
CA VAL A 86 -15.23 -4.83 -13.97
C VAL A 86 -16.45 -5.42 -14.67
N ASP A 87 -17.09 -4.62 -15.50
CA ASP A 87 -18.16 -5.04 -16.38
C ASP A 87 -17.71 -4.76 -17.82
N SER A 88 -16.75 -5.56 -18.28
CA SER A 88 -16.09 -5.41 -19.57
C SER A 88 -15.86 -6.75 -20.25
N THR A 89 -15.98 -6.76 -21.57
CA THR A 89 -15.68 -7.92 -22.42
C THR A 89 -14.22 -8.00 -22.84
N TYR A 90 -13.42 -6.95 -22.61
CA TYR A 90 -12.02 -6.86 -23.02
C TYR A 90 -11.06 -7.09 -21.85
N SER A 91 -11.35 -6.50 -20.69
CA SER A 91 -10.41 -6.53 -19.55
C SER A 91 -10.78 -7.60 -18.52
N SER A 92 -9.83 -8.47 -18.20
CA SER A 92 -9.97 -9.45 -17.12
C SER A 92 -9.02 -9.14 -15.98
N PHE A 93 -9.54 -8.55 -14.91
CA PHE A 93 -8.74 -8.23 -13.73
C PHE A 93 -8.72 -9.39 -12.73
N SER A 94 -7.59 -9.51 -12.05
CA SER A 94 -7.32 -10.47 -10.98
C SER A 94 -6.57 -9.77 -9.84
N LYS A 95 -6.53 -10.40 -8.67
CA LYS A 95 -5.73 -9.89 -7.55
C LYS A 95 -4.23 -10.00 -7.79
N GLU A 96 -3.82 -10.88 -8.69
CA GLU A 96 -2.43 -11.14 -9.04
C GLU A 96 -2.36 -11.30 -10.56
N GLY A 97 -1.33 -10.75 -11.18
CA GLY A 97 -1.16 -10.82 -12.62
C GLY A 97 0.17 -10.25 -13.06
N THR A 98 0.32 -10.03 -14.36
CA THR A 98 1.49 -9.41 -14.96
C THR A 98 1.08 -8.25 -15.85
N ILE A 99 1.85 -7.16 -15.79
CA ILE A 99 1.75 -6.04 -16.72
C ILE A 99 2.97 -6.07 -17.61
N ARG A 100 2.77 -5.86 -18.91
CA ARG A 100 3.88 -5.70 -19.85
C ARG A 100 4.48 -4.31 -19.67
N ILE A 101 5.77 -4.28 -19.41
CA ILE A 101 6.59 -3.08 -19.43
C ILE A 101 7.68 -3.28 -20.49
N ALA A 102 8.16 -2.21 -21.11
CA ALA A 102 9.34 -2.28 -21.95
C ALA A 102 10.59 -2.38 -21.06
N ASP A 103 11.56 -3.21 -21.45
CA ASP A 103 12.92 -3.15 -20.91
C ASP A 103 13.76 -2.07 -21.61
N ASP A 104 15.04 -1.97 -21.23
CA ASP A 104 15.98 -0.97 -21.79
C ASP A 104 16.23 -1.13 -23.29
N ASP A 105 16.05 -2.34 -23.80
CA ASP A 105 16.22 -2.68 -25.21
C ASP A 105 14.89 -2.58 -25.99
N GLY A 106 13.80 -2.24 -25.29
CA GLY A 106 12.45 -2.11 -25.85
C GLY A 106 11.70 -3.45 -25.98
N GLU A 107 12.19 -4.53 -25.38
CA GLU A 107 11.51 -5.82 -25.33
C GLU A 107 10.43 -5.87 -24.22
N ASP A 108 9.34 -6.59 -24.49
CA ASP A 108 8.24 -6.74 -23.53
C ASP A 108 8.65 -7.66 -22.36
N PHE A 109 8.71 -7.10 -21.15
CA PHE A 109 8.87 -7.86 -19.92
C PHE A 109 7.57 -7.90 -19.10
N GLY A 110 7.20 -9.09 -18.61
CA GLY A 110 6.04 -9.27 -17.74
C GLY A 110 6.37 -8.95 -16.28
N LEU A 111 6.08 -7.73 -15.83
CA LEU A 111 6.24 -7.34 -14.44
C LEU A 111 5.06 -7.84 -13.60
N PRO A 112 5.29 -8.69 -12.58
CA PRO A 112 4.19 -9.17 -11.76
C PRO A 112 3.63 -8.04 -10.88
N TYR A 113 2.31 -8.03 -10.65
CA TYR A 113 1.65 -7.26 -9.59
C TYR A 113 0.80 -8.15 -8.68
N ARG A 114 0.56 -7.69 -7.45
CA ARG A 114 -0.33 -8.31 -6.45
C ARG A 114 -1.06 -7.21 -5.69
N LEU A 115 -2.38 -7.33 -5.61
CA LEU A 115 -3.22 -6.41 -4.87
C LEU A 115 -3.32 -6.83 -3.40
N PRO A 116 -3.38 -5.87 -2.46
CA PRO A 116 -3.69 -6.16 -1.07
C PRO A 116 -4.99 -6.96 -0.90
N ASP A 117 -5.06 -7.71 0.19
CA ASP A 117 -6.24 -8.54 0.48
C ASP A 117 -7.51 -7.73 0.71
N GLU A 118 -7.39 -6.45 1.08
CA GLU A 118 -8.53 -5.54 1.26
C GLU A 118 -9.26 -5.19 -0.04
N TRP A 119 -8.60 -5.28 -1.20
CA TRP A 119 -9.24 -5.04 -2.48
C TRP A 119 -10.28 -6.12 -2.77
N ARG A 120 -11.44 -5.71 -3.27
CA ARG A 120 -12.51 -6.59 -3.73
C ARG A 120 -12.69 -6.37 -5.22
N ILE A 121 -12.77 -7.46 -5.99
CA ILE A 121 -13.03 -7.40 -7.43
C ILE A 121 -14.44 -7.93 -7.65
N VAL A 122 -15.29 -7.12 -8.27
CA VAL A 122 -16.70 -7.45 -8.58
C VAL A 122 -16.93 -7.40 -10.09
N ARG A 123 -17.89 -8.16 -10.59
CA ARG A 123 -18.04 -8.41 -12.04
C ARG A 123 -19.22 -7.69 -12.69
N SER A 124 -19.86 -6.78 -11.97
CA SER A 124 -20.98 -5.99 -12.48
C SER A 124 -21.15 -4.68 -11.71
N ILE A 125 -21.74 -3.68 -12.35
CA ILE A 125 -22.05 -2.40 -11.71
C ILE A 125 -23.08 -2.53 -10.57
N PRO A 126 -24.17 -3.32 -10.67
CA PRO A 126 -25.09 -3.50 -9.55
C PRO A 126 -24.45 -4.12 -8.30
N GLU A 127 -23.53 -5.08 -8.48
CA GLU A 127 -22.78 -5.67 -7.36
C GLU A 127 -21.88 -4.61 -6.69
N TYR A 128 -21.22 -3.78 -7.51
CA TYR A 128 -20.44 -2.64 -7.04
C TYR A 128 -21.28 -1.66 -6.20
N GLU A 129 -22.44 -1.23 -6.68
CA GLU A 129 -23.30 -0.27 -5.97
C GLU A 129 -23.74 -0.81 -4.60
N GLY A 130 -24.09 -2.10 -4.54
CA GLY A 130 -24.46 -2.77 -3.29
C GLY A 130 -23.29 -2.89 -2.30
N LEU A 131 -22.08 -3.17 -2.78
CA LEU A 131 -20.90 -3.40 -1.96
C LEU A 131 -20.20 -2.11 -1.52
N ALA A 132 -20.06 -1.13 -2.41
CA ALA A 132 -19.22 0.04 -2.21
C ALA A 132 -19.66 0.86 -0.99
N ARG A 133 -20.96 1.05 -0.80
CA ARG A 133 -21.50 1.77 0.36
C ARG A 133 -21.12 1.09 1.67
N VAL A 134 -21.32 -0.22 1.76
CA VAL A 134 -21.00 -1.01 2.97
C VAL A 134 -19.51 -0.94 3.27
N ARG A 135 -18.66 -1.09 2.24
CA ARG A 135 -17.20 -1.03 2.38
C ARG A 135 -16.70 0.33 2.87
N ARG A 136 -17.25 1.43 2.34
CA ARG A 136 -16.90 2.78 2.80
C ARG A 136 -17.31 2.98 4.26
N GLU A 137 -18.50 2.54 4.65
CA GLU A 137 -18.98 2.60 6.04
C GLU A 137 -18.09 1.76 6.99
N GLU A 138 -17.67 0.56 6.58
CA GLU A 138 -16.74 -0.29 7.34
C GLU A 138 -15.37 0.39 7.54
N ARG A 139 -14.81 0.98 6.48
CA ARG A 139 -13.51 1.65 6.55
C ARG A 139 -13.57 2.93 7.40
N LEU A 140 -14.67 3.68 7.33
CA LEU A 140 -14.88 4.84 8.21
C LEU A 140 -14.97 4.45 9.70
N LYS A 141 -15.50 3.27 10.02
CA LYS A 141 -15.57 2.76 11.40
C LYS A 141 -14.22 2.25 11.93
N ASN A 142 -13.30 1.90 11.04
CA ASN A 142 -11.98 1.36 11.38
C ASN A 142 -10.91 2.27 10.78
N PRO A 143 -10.75 3.50 11.32
CA PRO A 143 -9.72 4.41 10.83
C PRO A 143 -8.34 3.78 11.00
N LEU A 144 -7.51 3.98 9.99
CA LEU A 144 -6.11 3.61 10.03
C LEU A 144 -5.38 4.45 11.09
N PHE A 145 -4.37 3.85 11.70
CA PHE A 145 -3.50 4.53 12.64
C PHE A 145 -2.04 4.40 12.19
N ASP A 146 -1.25 5.40 12.50
CA ASP A 146 0.15 5.45 12.12
C ASP A 146 0.98 4.63 13.12
N ALA A 147 1.18 3.35 12.81
CA ALA A 147 1.95 2.45 13.66
C ALA A 147 3.43 2.87 13.76
N ARG A 148 3.97 3.58 12.76
CA ARG A 148 5.37 4.00 12.73
C ARG A 148 5.67 5.00 13.85
N GLU A 149 4.75 5.93 14.11
CA GLU A 149 4.87 6.88 15.23
C GLU A 149 4.97 6.22 16.59
N ILE A 150 4.43 5.00 16.74
CA ILE A 150 4.46 4.25 18.00
C ILE A 150 5.73 3.40 18.06
N LEU A 151 6.01 2.67 16.98
CA LEU A 151 7.14 1.74 16.91
C LEU A 151 8.48 2.46 16.86
N PHE A 152 8.59 3.60 16.17
CA PHE A 152 9.85 4.33 16.00
C PHE A 152 9.89 5.64 16.78
N GLY A 153 8.77 6.06 17.37
CA GLY A 153 8.64 7.37 18.00
C GLY A 153 8.69 7.34 19.53
N LYS A 154 8.05 8.36 20.12
CA LYS A 154 8.06 8.61 21.56
C LYS A 154 7.59 7.44 22.42
N PRO A 155 6.57 6.63 22.04
CA PRO A 155 6.14 5.49 22.85
C PRO A 155 7.24 4.45 23.06
N LEU A 156 8.03 4.13 22.03
CA LEU A 156 9.19 3.25 22.14
C LEU A 156 10.21 3.82 23.12
N CYS A 157 10.65 5.07 22.91
CA CYS A 157 11.66 5.70 23.76
C CYS A 157 11.21 5.79 25.24
N SER A 158 9.92 6.09 25.46
CA SER A 158 9.35 6.18 26.81
C SER A 158 9.32 4.82 27.50
N PHE A 159 9.02 3.74 26.76
CA PHE A 159 9.08 2.39 27.27
C PHE A 159 10.51 1.99 27.65
N ILE A 160 11.49 2.21 26.76
CA ILE A 160 12.90 1.91 27.02
C ILE A 160 13.38 2.63 28.29
N ALA A 161 13.10 3.93 28.42
CA ALA A 161 13.48 4.71 29.58
C ALA A 161 12.84 4.19 30.89
N ALA A 162 11.57 3.77 30.84
CA ALA A 162 10.88 3.20 31.99
C ALA A 162 11.48 1.85 32.42
N GLU A 163 11.79 0.97 31.46
CA GLU A 163 12.43 -0.32 31.76
C GLU A 163 13.86 -0.15 32.28
N TYR A 164 14.62 0.81 31.76
CA TYR A 164 15.92 1.17 32.32
C TYR A 164 15.80 1.58 33.79
N LEU A 165 14.93 2.55 34.11
CA LEU A 165 14.77 3.03 35.48
C LEU A 165 14.34 1.93 36.46
N ALA A 166 13.53 0.97 35.99
CA ALA A 166 13.09 -0.16 36.79
C ALA A 166 14.18 -1.22 37.01
N ASN A 167 15.17 -1.33 36.12
CA ASN A 167 16.15 -2.41 36.11
C ASN A 167 17.62 -1.95 36.16
N LYS A 168 17.89 -0.66 36.40
CA LYS A 168 19.25 -0.08 36.38
C LYS A 168 20.28 -0.78 37.28
N ASP A 169 19.82 -1.42 38.36
CA ASP A 169 20.67 -2.11 39.34
C ASP A 169 20.63 -3.64 39.17
N ALA A 170 19.96 -4.15 38.13
CA ALA A 170 19.81 -5.58 37.88
C ALA A 170 21.08 -6.15 37.25
N ALA A 171 21.57 -7.26 37.82
CA ALA A 171 22.67 -8.05 37.28
C ALA A 171 22.15 -9.27 36.50
N ASP A 172 21.27 -9.02 35.53
CA ASP A 172 20.67 -10.06 34.67
C ASP A 172 21.26 -9.99 33.26
N GLU A 173 21.94 -11.06 32.84
CA GLU A 173 22.55 -11.18 31.51
C GLU A 173 21.49 -11.22 30.40
N ASP A 174 20.26 -11.67 30.70
CA ASP A 174 19.15 -11.78 29.75
C ASP A 174 18.26 -10.53 29.71
N LEU A 175 18.59 -9.49 30.49
CA LEU A 175 17.75 -8.31 30.68
C LEU A 175 17.34 -7.65 29.37
N PHE A 176 18.28 -7.49 28.44
CA PHE A 176 18.01 -6.83 27.15
C PHE A 176 17.03 -7.63 26.28
N THR A 177 17.20 -8.95 26.27
CA THR A 177 16.31 -9.86 25.55
C THR A 177 14.92 -9.82 26.18
N ASN A 178 14.83 -9.83 27.51
CA ASN A 178 13.58 -9.79 28.26
C ASN A 178 12.82 -8.47 28.03
N ILE A 179 13.50 -7.32 28.06
CA ILE A 179 12.91 -6.00 27.79
C ILE A 179 12.38 -5.93 26.35
N HIS A 180 13.18 -6.39 25.37
CA HIS A 180 12.74 -6.36 23.97
C HIS A 180 11.58 -7.33 23.72
N ALA A 181 11.61 -8.53 24.28
CA ALA A 181 10.51 -9.47 24.21
C ALA A 181 9.23 -8.89 24.85
N LYS A 182 9.36 -8.24 26.00
CA LYS A 182 8.24 -7.55 26.66
C LYS A 182 7.64 -6.48 25.75
N TRP A 183 8.46 -5.64 25.11
CA TRP A 183 7.96 -4.68 24.14
C TRP A 183 7.19 -5.37 23.00
N LEU A 184 7.82 -6.34 22.35
CA LEU A 184 7.27 -6.99 21.16
C LEU A 184 6.00 -7.80 21.41
N MET A 185 5.83 -8.35 22.62
CA MET A 185 4.78 -9.32 22.94
C MET A 185 3.69 -8.75 23.85
N THR A 186 3.80 -7.50 24.29
CA THR A 186 2.75 -6.87 25.11
C THR A 186 1.76 -6.14 24.23
N ALA A 187 0.47 -6.47 24.36
CA ALA A 187 -0.62 -5.77 23.69
C ALA A 187 -0.69 -4.31 24.16
N ARG A 188 -0.98 -3.38 23.24
CA ARG A 188 -1.00 -1.96 23.54
C ARG A 188 -2.27 -1.29 23.04
N ASP A 189 -2.85 -0.42 23.86
CA ASP A 189 -4.05 0.34 23.49
C ASP A 189 -3.79 1.28 22.31
N ASP A 190 -2.58 1.87 22.23
CA ASP A 190 -2.15 2.72 21.12
C ASP A 190 -1.96 1.95 19.81
N LEU A 191 -1.82 0.61 19.86
CA LEU A 191 -1.84 -0.31 18.72
C LEU A 191 -3.18 -1.05 18.60
N GLN A 192 -4.27 -0.46 19.08
CA GLN A 192 -5.62 -1.03 19.03
C GLN A 192 -5.71 -2.44 19.68
N GLY A 193 -4.95 -2.65 20.76
CA GLY A 193 -4.91 -3.92 21.49
C GLY A 193 -4.02 -4.99 20.86
N LYS A 194 -3.34 -4.71 19.74
CA LYS A 194 -2.34 -5.60 19.15
C LYS A 194 -0.97 -5.42 19.79
N THR A 195 -0.14 -6.43 19.65
CA THR A 195 1.28 -6.38 20.01
C THR A 195 2.11 -5.72 18.89
N PRO A 196 3.26 -5.08 19.19
CA PRO A 196 4.17 -4.60 18.16
C PRO A 196 4.59 -5.68 17.16
N ARG A 197 4.76 -6.93 17.62
CA ARG A 197 5.09 -8.06 16.73
C ARG A 197 3.98 -8.35 15.73
N GLU A 198 2.72 -8.39 16.16
CA GLU A 198 1.58 -8.60 15.26
C GLU A 198 1.53 -7.51 14.19
N ILE A 199 1.73 -6.25 14.58
CA ILE A 199 1.74 -5.11 13.65
C ILE A 199 2.88 -5.22 12.64
N LEU A 200 4.11 -5.53 13.09
CA LEU A 200 5.27 -5.70 12.21
C LEU A 200 5.05 -6.83 11.19
N LEU A 201 4.34 -7.90 11.57
CA LEU A 201 4.15 -9.07 10.72
C LEU A 201 2.88 -9.04 9.86
N GLU A 202 1.91 -8.18 10.16
CA GLU A 202 0.55 -8.20 9.59
C GLU A 202 0.50 -8.18 8.05
N LYS A 203 1.38 -7.40 7.39
CA LYS A 203 1.48 -7.34 5.93
C LYS A 203 2.86 -7.74 5.41
N GLN A 204 3.66 -8.47 6.19
CA GLN A 204 5.06 -8.76 5.84
C GLN A 204 5.19 -9.42 4.46
N ASP A 205 4.37 -10.43 4.19
CA ASP A 205 4.41 -11.16 2.92
C ASP A 205 4.05 -10.27 1.74
N PHE A 206 3.05 -9.41 1.91
CA PHE A 206 2.62 -8.47 0.87
C PHE A 206 3.72 -7.46 0.55
N ILE A 207 4.32 -6.83 1.57
CA ILE A 207 5.39 -5.85 1.37
C ILE A 207 6.65 -6.53 0.80
N GLY A 208 7.00 -7.72 1.28
CA GLY A 208 8.10 -8.50 0.72
C GLY A 208 7.90 -8.82 -0.76
N TRP A 209 6.67 -9.13 -1.14
CA TRP A 209 6.30 -9.38 -2.53
C TRP A 209 6.38 -8.11 -3.40
N ASP A 210 5.87 -6.96 -2.92
CA ASP A 210 5.95 -5.69 -3.67
C ASP A 210 7.41 -5.29 -3.90
N LEU A 211 8.26 -5.40 -2.85
CA LEU A 211 9.70 -5.16 -2.96
C LEU A 211 10.38 -6.10 -3.95
N HIS A 212 9.98 -7.38 -3.99
CA HIS A 212 10.49 -8.31 -4.99
C HIS A 212 10.11 -7.89 -6.42
N SER A 213 8.84 -7.52 -6.66
CA SER A 213 8.39 -6.98 -7.95
C SER A 213 9.19 -5.72 -8.33
N ARG A 214 9.41 -4.79 -7.39
CA ARG A 214 10.23 -3.59 -7.63
C ARG A 214 11.70 -3.93 -7.95
N SER A 215 12.27 -4.93 -7.28
CA SER A 215 13.62 -5.42 -7.57
C SER A 215 13.73 -6.03 -8.97
N LEU A 216 12.70 -6.75 -9.42
CA LEU A 216 12.65 -7.28 -10.79
C LEU A 216 12.57 -6.15 -11.80
N GLN A 217 11.69 -5.18 -11.58
CA GLN A 217 11.59 -3.99 -12.43
C GLN A 217 12.94 -3.30 -12.60
N TRP A 218 13.62 -2.99 -11.49
CA TRP A 218 14.93 -2.34 -11.55
C TRP A 218 15.97 -3.22 -12.26
N THR A 219 15.93 -4.53 -12.05
CA THR A 219 16.86 -5.45 -12.75
C THR A 219 16.69 -5.41 -14.26
N VAL A 220 15.45 -5.27 -14.74
CA VAL A 220 15.12 -5.30 -16.17
C VAL A 220 15.29 -3.93 -16.83
N THR A 221 14.67 -2.90 -16.26
CA THR A 221 14.64 -1.53 -16.80
C THR A 221 15.84 -0.69 -16.42
N LYS A 222 16.76 -1.21 -15.58
CA LYS A 222 17.91 -0.48 -14.98
C LYS A 222 17.58 0.87 -14.33
N GLN A 223 16.30 1.20 -14.22
CA GLN A 223 15.76 2.41 -13.64
C GLN A 223 15.26 2.08 -12.25
N CYS A 224 15.70 2.87 -11.28
CA CYS A 224 15.18 2.74 -9.93
C CYS A 224 13.72 3.20 -9.93
N PRO A 225 12.77 2.42 -9.40
CA PRO A 225 11.40 2.86 -9.30
C PRO A 225 11.31 4.13 -8.43
N PRO A 226 10.40 5.07 -8.75
CA PRO A 226 10.24 6.29 -7.97
C PRO A 226 10.00 5.98 -6.48
N PRO A 227 10.66 6.70 -5.55
CA PRO A 227 10.41 6.52 -4.13
C PRO A 227 8.98 6.95 -3.78
N ILE A 228 8.42 6.30 -2.77
CA ILE A 228 7.13 6.69 -2.22
C ILE A 228 7.32 7.96 -1.37
N SER A 229 6.42 8.94 -1.52
CA SER A 229 6.43 10.13 -0.67
C SER A 229 6.20 9.77 0.81
N LEU A 230 6.94 10.42 1.71
CA LEU A 230 6.78 10.24 3.16
C LEU A 230 5.39 10.68 3.65
N ASP A 231 4.76 11.61 2.94
CA ASP A 231 3.41 12.10 3.27
C ASP A 231 2.30 11.21 2.70
N SER A 232 2.65 10.23 1.86
CA SER A 232 1.67 9.34 1.25
C SER A 232 1.02 8.40 2.26
N HIS A 233 -0.20 8.01 1.95
CA HIS A 233 -0.94 7.02 2.70
C HIS A 233 -0.18 5.69 2.80
N ALA A 234 0.43 5.25 1.71
CA ALA A 234 1.21 4.01 1.68
C ALA A 234 2.40 4.07 2.65
N PHE A 235 3.18 5.16 2.66
CA PHE A 235 4.31 5.26 3.59
C PHE A 235 3.86 5.22 5.05
N ARG A 236 2.79 5.95 5.38
CA ARG A 236 2.33 6.10 6.76
C ARG A 236 1.63 4.85 7.29
N PHE A 237 0.77 4.23 6.48
CA PHE A 237 -0.18 3.22 6.94
C PHE A 237 0.01 1.83 6.33
N ALA A 238 0.91 1.64 5.35
CA ALA A 238 1.25 0.29 4.91
C ALA A 238 1.99 -0.48 6.00
N GLY A 239 2.09 -1.79 5.85
CA GLY A 239 2.82 -2.62 6.81
C GLY A 239 4.33 -2.51 6.66
N PHE A 240 5.03 -3.46 7.26
CA PHE A 240 6.48 -3.46 7.40
C PHE A 240 7.10 -4.57 6.57
N GLY A 241 8.14 -4.24 5.80
CA GLY A 241 8.93 -5.24 5.07
C GLY A 241 9.99 -5.88 5.97
N THR A 242 10.48 -7.07 5.62
CA THR A 242 11.52 -7.77 6.39
C THR A 242 12.75 -6.90 6.68
N HIS A 243 13.20 -6.09 5.71
CA HIS A 243 14.33 -5.19 5.89
C HIS A 243 14.06 -4.12 6.96
N GLU A 244 12.86 -3.52 6.96
CA GLU A 244 12.44 -2.54 7.96
C GLU A 244 12.35 -3.18 9.35
N ILE A 245 11.85 -4.41 9.44
CA ILE A 245 11.77 -5.17 10.70
C ILE A 245 13.16 -5.47 11.28
N VAL A 246 14.13 -5.82 10.44
CA VAL A 246 15.52 -6.05 10.87
C VAL A 246 16.14 -4.75 11.41
N VAL A 247 16.02 -3.65 10.66
CA VAL A 247 16.53 -2.33 11.10
C VAL A 247 15.86 -1.90 12.40
N TYR A 248 14.55 -2.13 12.52
CA TYR A 248 13.80 -1.87 13.74
C TYR A 248 14.35 -2.66 14.94
N TYR A 249 14.68 -3.94 14.75
CA TYR A 249 15.21 -4.80 15.80
C TYR A 249 16.58 -4.32 16.28
N ASP A 250 17.44 -3.89 15.36
CA ASP A 250 18.75 -3.32 15.67
C ASP A 250 18.63 -1.96 16.37
N LEU A 251 17.71 -1.10 15.90
CA LEU A 251 17.42 0.19 16.51
C LEU A 251 17.01 0.03 17.98
N PHE A 252 16.11 -0.90 18.28
CA PHE A 252 15.67 -1.14 19.66
C PHE A 252 16.86 -1.49 20.57
N ARG A 253 17.69 -2.44 20.14
CA ARG A 253 18.86 -2.89 20.92
C ARG A 253 19.88 -1.78 21.10
N PHE A 254 20.12 -1.00 20.04
CA PHE A 254 21.00 0.15 20.08
C PHE A 254 20.53 1.19 21.10
N LEU A 255 19.25 1.59 21.03
CA LEU A 255 18.68 2.57 21.96
C LEU A 255 18.70 2.08 23.41
N LEU A 256 18.39 0.80 23.64
CA LEU A 256 18.47 0.20 24.96
C LEU A 256 19.91 0.19 25.49
N GLY A 257 20.88 -0.17 24.66
CA GLY A 257 22.31 -0.11 25.00
C GLY A 257 22.75 1.28 25.41
N GLU A 258 22.46 2.28 24.58
CA GLU A 258 22.77 3.68 24.86
C GLU A 258 22.13 4.19 26.16
N CYS A 259 20.92 3.72 26.51
CA CYS A 259 20.27 4.07 27.77
C CYS A 259 20.91 3.43 29.02
N PHE A 260 21.54 2.26 28.90
CA PHE A 260 22.21 1.61 30.03
C PHE A 260 23.68 2.05 30.18
N GLU A 261 24.32 2.50 29.11
CA GLU A 261 25.70 2.98 29.12
C GLU A 261 25.85 4.44 29.59
N ARG A 262 24.81 5.27 29.44
CA ARG A 262 24.85 6.72 29.74
C ARG A 262 23.90 7.10 30.87
#